data_AF-A0AB73A9X6-F1
#
_entry.id   AF-A0AB73A9X6-F1
#
_cell.length_a   1.000
_cell.length_b   1.000
_cell.length_c   1.000
_cell.angle_alpha   90.00
_cell.angle_beta   90.00
_cell.angle_gamma   90.00
#
_symmetry.space_group_name_H-M   'P 1'
#
loop_
_entity.id
_entity.type
_entity.pdbx_description
1 polymer ?
#
loop_
_entity_poly.entity_id
_entity_poly.type
_entity_poly.pdbx_seq_one_letter_code
_entity_poly.pdbx_strand_id
1 'polypeptide(L)'
;MKEKNWLDYLDAVNDFSLSKGEPDWMRTFRQDALAKADELPLPHIDRVKFHRWSLFDVKETQTISETGTIPAFDAMKDNPVLVQQGSWTIFEQLPVELAEKGVIFTDLFTAMIEYPELVQEYYMKKAVNMNEDQLTALHVAFMNSGIFLYVPKNVVIDEPLESLFIQDGASDEHFFKHVLIVADEHSEFSYLERFQTTKEQVAKSSGNIIVEVIAKAGSKIKYSAVDQLGENITSYMNRRGHILRDASVDWAIGVMNDGHVIADFDSDLAGEGAHAEVKIVAISSGRQIQGIDTRVTNKAPHTIGHILQHGVIREKGTLTFNGIGHILKGAKGADAQQESRVLMLSDKARGDANPILLIDENEVTAGHAASVGRVDPEEMYYLMSRGLHKEEAERLVIRGFLGSVLTAIPVEQVRKELVEVIEGKLNG
;
A
#
# COMPACT_ATOMS: atom_id res chain seq x y z
N MET A 1 -9.87 30.22 3.66
CA MET A 1 -10.64 29.04 3.23
C MET A 1 -11.72 28.85 4.27
N LYS A 2 -12.99 28.68 3.88
CA LYS A 2 -13.99 28.19 4.84
C LYS A 2 -13.47 26.86 5.37
N GLU A 3 -13.49 26.68 6.69
CA GLU A 3 -13.29 25.37 7.29
C GLU A 3 -14.33 24.44 6.67
N LYS A 4 -13.88 23.39 5.99
CA LYS A 4 -14.74 22.40 5.36
C LYS A 4 -15.35 21.60 6.52
N ASN A 5 -16.66 21.70 6.73
CA ASN A 5 -17.36 20.89 7.72
C ASN A 5 -17.73 19.57 7.06
N TRP A 6 -17.17 18.45 7.54
CA TRP A 6 -17.42 17.16 6.90
C TRP A 6 -18.86 16.70 7.04
N LEU A 7 -19.60 17.17 8.06
CA LEU A 7 -21.02 16.87 8.22
C LEU A 7 -21.89 17.41 7.07
N ASP A 8 -21.41 18.38 6.29
CA ASP A 8 -22.13 18.86 5.10
C ASP A 8 -22.28 17.75 4.02
N TYR A 9 -21.46 16.68 4.11
CA TYR A 9 -21.49 15.53 3.19
C TYR A 9 -22.36 14.36 3.70
N LEU A 10 -23.08 14.53 4.81
CA LEU A 10 -23.86 13.44 5.43
C LEU A 10 -24.88 12.81 4.47
N ASP A 11 -25.59 13.64 3.69
CA ASP A 11 -26.57 13.16 2.71
C ASP A 11 -25.88 12.34 1.61
N ALA A 12 -24.75 12.81 1.08
CA ALA A 12 -23.99 12.08 0.07
C ALA A 12 -23.46 10.73 0.58
N VAL A 13 -23.02 10.65 1.84
CA VAL A 13 -22.59 9.40 2.49
C VAL A 13 -23.77 8.44 2.64
N ASN A 14 -24.93 8.93 3.05
CA ASN A 14 -26.14 8.12 3.20
C ASN A 14 -26.64 7.60 1.84
N ASP A 15 -26.68 8.46 0.83
CA ASP A 15 -27.10 8.11 -0.52
C ASP A 15 -26.16 7.06 -1.13
N PHE A 16 -24.84 7.21 -0.95
CA PHE A 16 -23.86 6.22 -1.38
C PHE A 16 -24.09 4.87 -0.70
N SER A 17 -24.21 4.85 0.63
CA SER A 17 -24.44 3.64 1.42
C SER A 17 -25.72 2.90 0.98
N LEU A 18 -26.81 3.65 0.76
CA LEU A 18 -28.07 3.12 0.22
C LEU A 18 -27.90 2.56 -1.20
N SER A 19 -27.16 3.26 -2.07
CA SER A 19 -26.93 2.84 -3.46
C SER A 19 -26.16 1.52 -3.57
N LYS A 20 -25.28 1.24 -2.60
CA LYS A 20 -24.49 0.01 -2.52
C LYS A 20 -25.21 -1.11 -1.75
N GLY A 21 -26.37 -0.83 -1.15
CA GLY A 21 -27.09 -1.81 -0.33
C GLY A 21 -26.32 -2.23 0.92
N GLU A 22 -25.51 -1.33 1.49
CA GLU A 22 -24.69 -1.66 2.66
C GLU A 22 -25.54 -2.06 3.88
N PRO A 23 -25.05 -2.97 4.74
CA PRO A 23 -25.71 -3.31 5.98
C PRO A 23 -25.76 -2.10 6.94
N ASP A 24 -26.77 -2.05 7.81
CA ASP A 24 -27.00 -0.93 8.72
C ASP A 24 -25.77 -0.57 9.58
N TRP A 25 -25.00 -1.57 10.02
CA TRP A 25 -23.80 -1.35 10.82
C TRP A 25 -22.74 -0.54 10.05
N MET A 26 -22.59 -0.77 8.74
CA MET A 26 -21.60 -0.07 7.91
C MET A 26 -22.05 1.37 7.68
N ARG A 27 -23.35 1.58 7.40
CA ARG A 27 -23.92 2.92 7.27
C ARG A 27 -23.68 3.74 8.55
N THR A 28 -23.99 3.19 9.71
CA THR A 28 -23.73 3.86 11.00
C THR A 28 -22.24 4.12 11.20
N PHE A 29 -21.37 3.19 10.81
CA PHE A 29 -19.93 3.37 10.93
C PHE A 29 -19.40 4.51 10.05
N ARG A 30 -19.93 4.69 8.82
CA ARG A 30 -19.61 5.84 7.96
C ARG A 30 -20.06 7.17 8.59
N GLN A 31 -21.27 7.20 9.16
CA GLN A 31 -21.82 8.40 9.81
C GLN A 31 -20.98 8.80 11.02
N ASP A 32 -20.61 7.84 11.87
CA ASP A 32 -19.75 8.06 13.03
C ASP A 32 -18.35 8.54 12.62
N ALA A 33 -17.80 8.00 11.53
CA ALA A 33 -16.51 8.41 10.99
C ALA A 33 -16.55 9.87 10.49
N LEU A 34 -17.60 10.22 9.74
CA LEU A 34 -17.80 11.57 9.22
C LEU A 34 -17.93 12.59 10.36
N ALA A 35 -18.67 12.24 11.42
CA ALA A 35 -18.85 13.11 12.58
C ALA A 35 -17.55 13.35 13.36
N LYS A 36 -16.63 12.38 13.39
CA LYS A 36 -15.34 12.49 14.07
C LYS A 36 -14.25 13.15 13.24
N ALA A 37 -14.40 13.21 11.93
CA ALA A 37 -13.33 13.63 11.02
C ALA A 37 -12.79 15.04 11.33
N ASP A 38 -13.65 15.98 11.75
CA ASP A 38 -13.24 17.35 12.10
C ASP A 38 -12.54 17.46 13.48
N GLU A 39 -12.69 16.45 14.35
CA GLU A 39 -12.09 16.43 15.69
C GLU A 39 -10.67 15.83 15.69
N LEU A 40 -10.36 15.02 14.68
CA LEU A 40 -9.11 14.28 14.59
C LEU A 40 -8.02 15.11 13.87
N PRO A 41 -6.75 15.05 14.33
CA PRO A 41 -5.66 15.67 13.60
C PRO A 41 -5.33 14.85 12.34
N LEU A 42 -4.65 15.47 11.37
CA LEU A 42 -3.93 14.73 10.35
C LEU A 42 -2.84 13.85 11.00
N PRO A 43 -2.45 12.72 10.37
CA PRO A 43 -1.36 11.91 10.88
C PRO A 43 -0.07 12.72 10.97
N HIS A 44 0.84 12.23 11.81
CA HIS A 44 2.16 12.82 11.95
C HIS A 44 3.19 11.94 11.28
N ILE A 45 3.87 12.48 10.27
CA ILE A 45 4.96 11.83 9.54
C ILE A 45 6.21 12.67 9.75
N ASP A 46 7.21 12.06 10.38
CA ASP A 46 8.39 12.78 10.82
C ASP A 46 9.15 13.39 9.64
N ARG A 47 9.56 14.66 9.78
CA ARG A 47 10.31 15.42 8.76
C ARG A 47 9.58 15.68 7.44
N VAL A 48 8.32 15.29 7.30
CA VAL A 48 7.53 15.54 6.08
C VAL A 48 6.43 16.57 6.34
N LYS A 49 6.39 17.63 5.52
CA LYS A 49 5.43 18.73 5.66
C LYS A 49 4.31 18.60 4.64
N PHE A 50 3.25 17.90 5.01
CA PHE A 50 2.12 17.62 4.10
C PHE A 50 0.77 18.18 4.54
N HIS A 51 0.67 18.82 5.70
CA HIS A 51 -0.60 19.37 6.24
C HIS A 51 -1.32 20.40 5.35
N ARG A 52 -0.67 20.88 4.29
CA ARG A 52 -1.25 21.80 3.30
C ARG A 52 -1.50 21.14 1.94
N TRP A 53 -1.27 19.83 1.84
CA TRP A 53 -1.49 19.07 0.63
C TRP A 53 -2.99 18.80 0.45
N SER A 54 -3.40 18.60 -0.80
CA SER A 54 -4.77 18.21 -1.14
C SER A 54 -4.94 16.71 -0.96
N LEU A 55 -4.99 16.25 0.28
CA LEU A 55 -5.19 14.83 0.62
C LEU A 55 -6.65 14.39 0.62
N PHE A 56 -7.56 15.35 0.44
CA PHE A 56 -9.00 15.11 0.40
C PHE A 56 -9.65 15.94 -0.70
N ASP A 57 -9.87 15.33 -1.85
CA ASP A 57 -10.65 15.90 -2.93
C ASP A 57 -11.93 15.08 -3.11
N VAL A 58 -12.90 15.37 -2.24
CA VAL A 58 -14.24 14.79 -2.30
C VAL A 58 -15.21 15.83 -2.84
N LYS A 59 -15.82 15.52 -3.98
CA LYS A 59 -16.88 16.32 -4.61
C LYS A 59 -18.25 15.84 -4.15
N GLU A 60 -19.17 16.78 -3.92
CA GLU A 60 -20.56 16.52 -3.50
C GLU A 60 -21.38 15.78 -4.56
N THR A 61 -21.05 15.95 -5.84
CA THR A 61 -21.71 15.29 -6.97
C THR A 61 -20.63 14.70 -7.86
N GLN A 62 -20.79 13.44 -8.24
CA GLN A 62 -19.85 12.71 -9.09
C GLN A 62 -20.55 12.26 -10.36
N THR A 63 -19.84 12.34 -11.48
CA THR A 63 -20.32 11.75 -12.72
C THR A 63 -19.79 10.32 -12.81
N ILE A 64 -20.69 9.34 -12.62
CA ILE A 64 -20.32 7.94 -12.74
C ILE A 64 -20.00 7.65 -14.21
N SER A 65 -18.77 7.19 -14.49
CA SER A 65 -18.39 6.78 -15.84
C SER A 65 -18.45 5.25 -15.96
N GLU A 66 -19.45 4.74 -16.68
CA GLU A 66 -19.63 3.31 -16.95
C GLU A 66 -18.76 2.81 -18.13
N THR A 67 -17.48 3.17 -18.17
CA THR A 67 -16.59 2.74 -19.28
C THR A 67 -15.42 1.90 -18.79
N GLY A 68 -15.70 0.61 -18.54
CA GLY A 68 -14.68 -0.41 -18.34
C GLY A 68 -14.22 -1.01 -19.66
N THR A 69 -12.91 -1.16 -19.87
CA THR A 69 -12.40 -2.00 -20.98
C THR A 69 -11.94 -3.32 -20.38
N ILE A 70 -12.68 -4.40 -20.64
CA ILE A 70 -12.31 -5.75 -20.19
C ILE A 70 -11.24 -6.26 -21.16
N PRO A 71 -10.08 -6.77 -20.70
CA PRO A 71 -9.13 -7.43 -21.58
C PRO A 71 -9.80 -8.64 -22.27
N ALA A 72 -9.37 -8.96 -23.49
CA ALA A 72 -9.97 -10.04 -24.25
C ALA A 72 -9.89 -11.39 -23.51
N PHE A 73 -11.01 -12.13 -23.45
CA PHE A 73 -11.15 -13.41 -22.75
C PHE A 73 -10.07 -14.43 -23.15
N ASP A 74 -9.64 -14.40 -24.41
CA ASP A 74 -8.67 -15.32 -25.00
C ASP A 74 -7.22 -15.11 -24.50
N ALA A 75 -6.96 -14.01 -23.77
CA ALA A 75 -5.65 -13.66 -23.25
C ALA A 75 -5.46 -13.99 -21.75
N MET A 76 -6.52 -14.43 -21.06
CA MET A 76 -6.51 -14.61 -19.61
C MET A 76 -6.25 -16.07 -19.20
N LYS A 77 -5.33 -16.26 -18.26
CA LYS A 77 -5.07 -17.56 -17.63
C LYS A 77 -6.15 -17.87 -16.59
N ASP A 78 -6.22 -19.11 -16.14
CA ASP A 78 -7.14 -19.53 -15.07
C ASP A 78 -6.65 -19.13 -13.67
N ASN A 79 -6.22 -17.88 -13.50
CA ASN A 79 -5.67 -17.34 -12.27
C ASN A 79 -6.74 -16.54 -11.51
N PRO A 80 -6.69 -16.51 -10.16
CA PRO A 80 -7.58 -15.66 -9.37
C PRO A 80 -7.24 -14.17 -9.58
N VAL A 81 -8.13 -13.44 -10.25
CA VAL A 81 -7.92 -12.03 -10.63
C VAL A 81 -9.19 -11.21 -10.38
N LEU A 82 -9.02 -10.02 -9.82
CA LEU A 82 -10.08 -9.03 -9.66
C LEU A 82 -9.61 -7.67 -10.19
N VAL A 83 -10.38 -7.06 -11.09
CA VAL A 83 -10.10 -5.74 -11.67
C VAL A 83 -11.22 -4.77 -11.35
N GLN A 84 -10.88 -3.63 -10.77
CA GLN A 84 -11.78 -2.52 -10.54
C GLN A 84 -11.36 -1.29 -11.33
N GLN A 85 -12.32 -0.56 -11.89
CA GLN A 85 -12.10 0.75 -12.49
C GLN A 85 -13.06 1.76 -11.87
N GLY A 86 -12.51 2.86 -11.33
CA GLY A 86 -13.28 3.79 -10.52
C GLY A 86 -13.91 3.06 -9.33
N SER A 87 -15.23 3.14 -9.19
CA SER A 87 -16.01 2.47 -8.14
C SER A 87 -16.62 1.10 -8.52
N TRP A 88 -16.26 0.55 -9.69
CA TRP A 88 -16.87 -0.65 -10.26
C TRP A 88 -15.90 -1.82 -10.42
N THR A 89 -16.37 -3.03 -10.13
CA THR A 89 -15.71 -4.28 -10.53
C THR A 89 -16.03 -4.56 -11.98
N ILE A 90 -15.01 -4.59 -12.84
CA ILE A 90 -15.16 -4.85 -14.28
C ILE A 90 -14.77 -6.29 -14.66
N PHE A 91 -14.03 -6.96 -13.77
CA PHE A 91 -13.63 -8.35 -13.96
C PHE A 91 -13.41 -9.01 -12.59
N GLU A 92 -13.90 -10.23 -12.44
CA GLU A 92 -13.71 -11.05 -11.25
C GLU A 92 -13.63 -12.51 -11.68
N GLN A 93 -12.59 -13.20 -11.24
CA GLN A 93 -12.37 -14.60 -11.51
C GLN A 93 -11.75 -15.27 -10.29
N LEU A 94 -12.37 -16.37 -9.86
CA LEU A 94 -11.85 -17.26 -8.83
C LEU A 94 -12.00 -18.70 -9.34
N PRO A 95 -10.91 -19.49 -9.45
CA PRO A 95 -11.01 -20.90 -9.84
C PRO A 95 -11.96 -21.68 -8.93
N VAL A 96 -12.78 -22.55 -9.52
CA VAL A 96 -13.80 -23.34 -8.80
C VAL A 96 -13.19 -24.15 -7.67
N GLU A 97 -12.00 -24.71 -7.87
CA GLU A 97 -11.29 -25.48 -6.84
C GLU A 97 -10.94 -24.65 -5.59
N LEU A 98 -10.69 -23.35 -5.73
CA LEU A 98 -10.44 -22.45 -4.60
C LEU A 98 -11.75 -22.08 -3.91
N ALA A 99 -12.80 -21.81 -4.67
CA ALA A 99 -14.14 -21.55 -4.13
C ALA A 99 -14.67 -22.76 -3.34
N GLU A 100 -14.48 -24.00 -3.84
CA GLU A 100 -14.84 -25.24 -3.13
C GLU A 100 -14.05 -25.46 -1.84
N LYS A 101 -12.82 -24.93 -1.77
CA LYS A 101 -12.01 -24.91 -0.53
C LYS A 101 -12.45 -23.81 0.44
N GLY A 102 -13.41 -22.96 0.07
CA GLY A 102 -13.96 -21.87 0.88
C GLY A 102 -13.20 -20.55 0.76
N VAL A 103 -12.31 -20.40 -0.23
CA VAL A 103 -11.65 -19.12 -0.50
C VAL A 103 -12.71 -18.11 -0.95
N ILE A 104 -12.68 -16.92 -0.37
CA ILE A 104 -13.52 -15.79 -0.77
C ILE A 104 -12.58 -14.75 -1.37
N PHE A 105 -12.80 -14.37 -2.63
CA PHE A 105 -12.06 -13.31 -3.29
C PHE A 105 -13.02 -12.53 -4.18
N THR A 106 -13.56 -11.43 -3.65
CA THR A 106 -14.62 -10.65 -4.30
C THR A 106 -14.52 -9.17 -3.91
N ASP A 107 -15.34 -8.33 -4.51
CA ASP A 107 -15.39 -6.92 -4.14
C ASP A 107 -15.94 -6.73 -2.71
N LEU A 108 -15.46 -5.69 -2.03
CA LEU A 108 -15.73 -5.48 -0.62
C LEU A 108 -17.22 -5.25 -0.32
N PHE A 109 -17.99 -4.65 -1.23
CA PHE A 109 -19.42 -4.41 -1.00
C PHE A 109 -20.22 -5.69 -1.15
N THR A 110 -19.91 -6.52 -2.15
CA THR A 110 -20.46 -7.87 -2.29
C THR A 110 -20.15 -8.69 -1.04
N ALA A 111 -18.89 -8.64 -0.55
CA ALA A 111 -18.51 -9.33 0.67
C ALA A 111 -19.28 -8.85 1.92
N MET A 112 -19.60 -7.56 2.03
CA MET A 112 -20.41 -7.02 3.13
C MET A 112 -21.86 -7.54 3.12
N ILE A 113 -22.39 -7.93 1.95
CA ILE A 113 -23.75 -8.46 1.79
C ILE A 113 -23.76 -9.98 1.97
N GLU A 114 -22.81 -10.68 1.36
CA GLU A 114 -22.76 -12.14 1.36
C GLU A 114 -22.11 -12.71 2.63
N TYR A 115 -21.12 -12.02 3.20
CA TYR A 115 -20.34 -12.44 4.37
C TYR A 115 -20.29 -11.34 5.46
N PRO A 116 -21.43 -10.76 5.89
CA PRO A 116 -21.47 -9.58 6.75
C PRO A 116 -20.75 -9.78 8.09
N GLU A 117 -20.92 -10.95 8.72
CA GLU A 117 -20.30 -11.25 10.01
C GLU A 117 -18.77 -11.26 9.92
N LEU A 118 -18.24 -11.85 8.84
CA LEU A 118 -16.80 -11.97 8.62
C LEU A 118 -16.19 -10.60 8.31
N VAL A 119 -16.79 -9.82 7.41
CA VAL A 119 -16.29 -8.47 7.11
C VAL A 119 -16.36 -7.57 8.35
N GLN A 120 -17.48 -7.59 9.09
CA GLN A 120 -17.67 -6.76 10.28
C GLN A 120 -16.69 -7.11 11.42
N GLU A 121 -16.25 -8.37 11.52
CA GLU A 121 -15.27 -8.81 12.52
C GLU A 121 -13.89 -8.13 12.33
N TYR A 122 -13.49 -7.89 11.08
CA TYR A 122 -12.12 -7.46 10.75
C TYR A 122 -12.01 -6.01 10.26
N TYR A 123 -12.97 -5.53 9.45
CA TYR A 123 -12.91 -4.21 8.82
C TYR A 123 -12.75 -3.08 9.85
N MET A 124 -11.59 -2.42 9.83
CA MET A 124 -11.21 -1.33 10.72
C MET A 124 -11.32 -1.70 12.20
N LYS A 125 -10.99 -2.94 12.56
CA LYS A 125 -11.05 -3.48 13.94
C LYS A 125 -9.71 -3.98 14.48
N LYS A 126 -8.85 -4.54 13.63
CA LYS A 126 -7.65 -5.28 14.08
C LYS A 126 -6.36 -4.58 13.68
N ALA A 127 -6.25 -4.14 12.43
CA ALA A 127 -5.03 -3.59 11.88
C ALA A 127 -5.07 -2.07 11.79
N VAL A 128 -6.21 -1.49 11.40
CA VAL A 128 -6.46 -0.04 11.41
C VAL A 128 -7.69 0.25 12.26
N ASN A 129 -7.72 1.39 12.95
CA ASN A 129 -8.94 1.90 13.58
C ASN A 129 -9.41 3.21 12.92
N MET A 130 -10.71 3.41 12.88
CA MET A 130 -11.35 4.60 12.29
C MET A 130 -10.85 5.91 12.90
N ASN A 131 -10.51 5.93 14.19
CA ASN A 131 -10.23 7.14 14.96
C ASN A 131 -8.74 7.38 15.24
N GLU A 132 -7.84 6.80 14.44
CA GLU A 132 -6.39 7.05 14.57
C GLU A 132 -6.05 8.48 14.17
N ASP A 133 -6.60 8.93 13.04
CA ASP A 133 -6.43 10.28 12.52
C ASP A 133 -7.57 10.67 11.56
N GLN A 134 -7.50 11.90 11.05
CA GLN A 134 -8.48 12.44 10.11
C GLN A 134 -8.53 11.67 8.78
N LEU A 135 -7.40 11.13 8.29
CA LEU A 135 -7.36 10.34 7.05
C LEU A 135 -8.03 8.97 7.21
N THR A 136 -7.90 8.30 8.36
CA THR A 136 -8.60 7.04 8.63
C THR A 136 -10.10 7.24 8.79
N ALA A 137 -10.53 8.31 9.46
CA ALA A 137 -11.95 8.62 9.61
C ALA A 137 -12.61 8.95 8.27
N LEU A 138 -11.98 9.82 7.47
CA LEU A 138 -12.47 10.16 6.15
C LEU A 138 -12.40 8.97 5.18
N HIS A 139 -11.44 8.06 5.38
CA HIS A 139 -11.42 6.81 4.63
C HIS A 139 -12.70 6.01 4.84
N VAL A 140 -13.10 5.76 6.10
CA VAL A 140 -14.35 5.03 6.38
C VAL A 140 -15.56 5.74 5.79
N ALA A 141 -15.64 7.07 5.92
CA ALA A 141 -16.78 7.83 5.42
C ALA A 141 -16.91 7.71 3.88
N PHE A 142 -15.80 7.79 3.15
CA PHE A 142 -15.79 7.95 1.69
C PHE A 142 -15.26 6.74 0.89
N MET A 143 -14.90 5.62 1.52
CA MET A 143 -14.47 4.40 0.81
C MET A 143 -15.50 3.99 -0.24
N ASN A 144 -15.06 3.87 -1.49
CA ASN A 144 -15.95 3.71 -2.64
C ASN A 144 -15.67 2.52 -3.55
N SER A 145 -14.53 1.85 -3.37
CA SER A 145 -14.36 0.44 -3.76
C SER A 145 -13.27 -0.23 -2.96
N GLY A 146 -13.18 -1.53 -3.13
CA GLY A 146 -12.26 -2.36 -2.36
C GLY A 146 -12.44 -3.82 -2.70
N ILE A 147 -11.58 -4.65 -2.12
CA ILE A 147 -11.69 -6.10 -2.22
C ILE A 147 -11.66 -6.73 -0.83
N PHE A 148 -12.26 -7.90 -0.73
CA PHE A 148 -12.18 -8.78 0.42
C PHE A 148 -11.59 -10.12 0.00
N LEU A 149 -10.51 -10.52 0.67
CA LEU A 149 -9.87 -11.81 0.51
C LEU A 149 -9.89 -12.55 1.84
N TYR A 150 -10.56 -13.70 1.89
CA TYR A 150 -10.46 -14.65 3.00
C TYR A 150 -9.92 -15.99 2.50
N VAL A 151 -8.84 -16.46 3.13
CA VAL A 151 -8.24 -17.77 2.85
C VAL A 151 -8.43 -18.67 4.07
N PRO A 152 -9.22 -19.76 3.96
CA PRO A 152 -9.55 -20.61 5.09
C PRO A 152 -8.38 -21.38 5.68
N LYS A 153 -8.63 -21.96 6.84
CA LYS A 153 -7.64 -22.72 7.60
C LYS A 153 -7.07 -23.87 6.77
N ASN A 154 -5.73 -24.02 6.82
CA ASN A 154 -4.95 -25.03 6.10
C ASN A 154 -5.02 -24.98 4.56
N VAL A 155 -5.57 -23.91 3.97
CA VAL A 155 -5.62 -23.77 2.51
C VAL A 155 -4.32 -23.16 2.01
N VAL A 156 -3.67 -23.87 1.09
CA VAL A 156 -2.49 -23.39 0.35
C VAL A 156 -2.89 -23.10 -1.09
N ILE A 157 -2.53 -21.92 -1.58
CA ILE A 157 -2.80 -21.45 -2.94
C ILE A 157 -1.46 -21.21 -3.63
N ASP A 158 -1.19 -21.99 -4.68
CA ASP A 158 0.07 -21.93 -5.42
C ASP A 158 0.13 -20.73 -6.37
N GLU A 159 -0.97 -20.42 -7.05
CA GLU A 159 -1.06 -19.28 -7.97
C GLU A 159 -1.32 -17.97 -7.22
N PRO A 160 -0.70 -16.85 -7.64
CA PRO A 160 -0.90 -15.57 -6.99
C PRO A 160 -2.31 -15.04 -7.23
N LEU A 161 -2.94 -14.49 -6.19
CA LEU A 161 -4.17 -13.71 -6.29
C LEU A 161 -3.83 -12.29 -6.69
N GLU A 162 -4.45 -11.77 -7.76
CA GLU A 162 -4.13 -10.45 -8.30
C GLU A 162 -5.31 -9.49 -8.19
N SER A 163 -5.08 -8.30 -7.65
CA SER A 163 -6.04 -7.19 -7.68
C SER A 163 -5.47 -6.03 -8.47
N LEU A 164 -6.23 -5.52 -9.43
CA LEU A 164 -5.88 -4.34 -10.21
C LEU A 164 -6.93 -3.25 -10.03
N PHE A 165 -6.51 -2.11 -9.49
CA PHE A 165 -7.35 -0.93 -9.31
C PHE A 165 -6.92 0.16 -10.30
N ILE A 166 -7.88 0.60 -11.10
CA ILE A 166 -7.66 1.54 -12.20
C ILE A 166 -8.36 2.86 -11.86
N GLN A 167 -7.58 3.93 -11.74
CA GLN A 167 -8.09 5.30 -11.77
C GLN A 167 -8.20 5.75 -13.24
N ASP A 168 -9.36 6.29 -13.62
CA ASP A 168 -9.50 7.05 -14.87
C ASP A 168 -9.10 8.51 -14.61
N GLY A 169 -8.04 8.98 -15.27
CA GLY A 169 -7.55 10.36 -15.15
C GLY A 169 -8.51 11.42 -15.67
N ALA A 170 -9.50 11.03 -16.49
CA ALA A 170 -10.57 11.91 -16.93
C ALA A 170 -11.79 11.92 -15.99
N SER A 171 -11.84 11.00 -15.03
CA SER A 171 -12.91 10.93 -14.03
C SER A 171 -12.63 11.88 -12.86
N ASP A 172 -13.71 12.37 -12.25
CA ASP A 172 -13.66 13.13 -11.02
C ASP A 172 -14.18 12.37 -9.78
N GLU A 173 -14.35 11.06 -9.91
CA GLU A 173 -14.56 10.16 -8.79
C GLU A 173 -13.37 10.21 -7.84
N HIS A 174 -13.65 10.30 -6.53
CA HIS A 174 -12.59 10.21 -5.53
C HIS A 174 -12.02 8.80 -5.49
N PHE A 175 -10.73 8.65 -5.17
CA PHE A 175 -10.05 7.35 -5.20
C PHE A 175 -9.81 6.81 -3.79
N PHE A 176 -10.87 6.30 -3.17
CA PHE A 176 -10.81 5.74 -1.81
C PHE A 176 -10.94 4.22 -1.86
N LYS A 177 -9.83 3.51 -1.62
CA LYS A 177 -9.72 2.05 -1.85
C LYS A 177 -9.37 1.29 -0.59
N HIS A 178 -10.15 0.26 -0.28
CA HIS A 178 -9.91 -0.59 0.87
C HIS A 178 -9.63 -2.03 0.47
N VAL A 179 -8.55 -2.60 0.98
CA VAL A 179 -8.19 -4.01 0.74
C VAL A 179 -8.15 -4.71 2.08
N LEU A 180 -9.08 -5.65 2.30
CA LEU A 180 -9.16 -6.43 3.52
C LEU A 180 -8.80 -7.88 3.24
N ILE A 181 -7.67 -8.32 3.79
CA ILE A 181 -7.14 -9.68 3.64
C ILE A 181 -7.14 -10.37 4.99
N VAL A 182 -7.77 -11.53 5.08
CA VAL A 182 -7.82 -12.37 6.28
C VAL A 182 -7.30 -13.75 5.93
N ALA A 183 -6.11 -14.06 6.43
CA ALA A 183 -5.45 -15.34 6.26
C ALA A 183 -5.68 -16.19 7.51
N ASP A 184 -6.52 -17.21 7.42
CA ASP A 184 -6.83 -18.06 8.57
C ASP A 184 -5.67 -19.02 8.90
N GLU A 185 -5.79 -19.74 10.02
CA GLU A 185 -4.71 -20.54 10.59
C GLU A 185 -4.06 -21.47 9.55
N HIS A 186 -2.73 -21.45 9.47
CA HIS A 186 -1.95 -22.28 8.55
C HIS A 186 -2.31 -22.16 7.06
N SER A 187 -2.95 -21.06 6.64
CA SER A 187 -3.12 -20.74 5.22
C SER A 187 -1.82 -20.22 4.60
N GLU A 188 -1.58 -20.48 3.32
CA GLU A 188 -0.38 -20.01 2.62
C GLU A 188 -0.73 -19.55 1.20
N PHE A 189 -0.37 -18.30 0.84
CA PHE A 189 -0.65 -17.75 -0.48
C PHE A 189 0.24 -16.54 -0.82
N SER A 190 0.21 -16.15 -2.10
CA SER A 190 0.79 -14.89 -2.59
C SER A 190 -0.32 -13.97 -3.09
N TYR A 191 -0.22 -12.69 -2.78
CA TYR A 191 -1.17 -11.64 -3.21
C TYR A 191 -0.40 -10.52 -3.91
N LEU A 192 -0.92 -10.06 -5.05
CA LEU A 192 -0.37 -8.94 -5.81
C LEU A 192 -1.40 -7.83 -5.98
N GLU A 193 -1.07 -6.66 -5.45
CA GLU A 193 -1.85 -5.44 -5.57
C GLU A 193 -1.25 -4.48 -6.60
N ARG A 194 -2.11 -3.88 -7.42
CA ARG A 194 -1.68 -2.88 -8.40
C ARG A 194 -2.65 -1.70 -8.40
N PHE A 195 -2.10 -0.49 -8.24
CA PHE A 195 -2.82 0.75 -8.45
C PHE A 195 -2.24 1.46 -9.68
N GLN A 196 -3.09 1.82 -10.64
CA GLN A 196 -2.63 2.51 -11.84
C GLN A 196 -3.59 3.61 -12.27
N THR A 197 -3.06 4.70 -12.82
CA THR A 197 -3.85 5.70 -13.54
C THR A 197 -3.83 5.43 -15.04
N THR A 198 -5.00 5.52 -15.68
CA THR A 198 -5.16 5.45 -17.13
C THR A 198 -5.62 6.80 -17.67
N LYS A 199 -5.31 7.08 -18.94
CA LYS A 199 -5.56 8.36 -19.62
C LYS A 199 -4.83 9.54 -18.96
N GLU A 200 -4.78 10.67 -19.68
CA GLU A 200 -4.19 11.89 -19.15
C GLU A 200 -5.11 12.51 -18.08
N GLN A 201 -4.52 13.04 -17.01
CA GLN A 201 -5.28 13.59 -15.90
C GLN A 201 -5.81 14.98 -16.21
N VAL A 202 -7.13 15.13 -16.19
CA VAL A 202 -7.81 16.39 -16.54
C VAL A 202 -7.85 17.37 -15.36
N ALA A 203 -7.75 16.86 -14.12
CA ALA A 203 -7.76 17.65 -12.90
C ALA A 203 -6.84 17.05 -11.82
N LYS A 204 -6.55 17.86 -10.79
CA LYS A 204 -5.97 17.37 -9.54
C LYS A 204 -7.00 16.53 -8.80
N SER A 205 -6.53 15.48 -8.13
CA SER A 205 -7.34 14.63 -7.27
C SER A 205 -6.51 14.08 -6.10
N SER A 206 -7.16 13.35 -5.21
CA SER A 206 -6.50 12.66 -4.09
C SER A 206 -6.79 11.16 -4.12
N GLY A 207 -5.79 10.37 -3.74
CA GLY A 207 -5.96 8.95 -3.43
C GLY A 207 -5.87 8.70 -1.94
N ASN A 208 -6.78 7.91 -1.38
CA ASN A 208 -6.72 7.43 0.00
C ASN A 208 -6.90 5.92 0.00
N ILE A 209 -5.82 5.19 0.25
CA ILE A 209 -5.78 3.73 0.17
C ILE A 209 -5.49 3.17 1.54
N ILE A 210 -6.31 2.23 2.00
CA ILE A 210 -6.08 1.48 3.25
C ILE A 210 -6.07 -0.02 2.93
N VAL A 211 -5.05 -0.71 3.43
CA VAL A 211 -4.91 -2.17 3.33
C VAL A 211 -4.77 -2.74 4.74
N GLU A 212 -5.59 -3.73 5.05
CA GLU A 212 -5.52 -4.51 6.28
C GLU A 212 -5.20 -5.97 5.96
N VAL A 213 -4.09 -6.49 6.49
CA VAL A 213 -3.71 -7.91 6.39
C VAL A 213 -3.74 -8.52 7.78
N ILE A 214 -4.71 -9.40 8.03
CA ILE A 214 -4.88 -10.11 9.29
C ILE A 214 -4.34 -11.52 9.10
N ALA A 215 -3.15 -11.79 9.66
CA ALA A 215 -2.48 -13.08 9.55
C ALA A 215 -2.70 -13.90 10.83
N LYS A 216 -3.61 -14.88 10.78
CA LYS A 216 -3.88 -15.78 11.90
C LYS A 216 -2.79 -16.84 12.07
N ALA A 217 -2.85 -17.59 13.17
CA ALA A 217 -1.73 -18.38 13.64
C ALA A 217 -1.15 -19.32 12.57
N GLY A 218 0.17 -19.25 12.36
CA GLY A 218 0.89 -20.10 11.41
C GLY A 218 0.61 -19.83 9.93
N SER A 219 -0.14 -18.78 9.57
CA SER A 219 -0.37 -18.43 8.16
C SER A 219 0.84 -17.73 7.54
N LYS A 220 0.99 -17.84 6.22
CA LYS A 220 2.11 -17.29 5.46
C LYS A 220 1.62 -16.53 4.24
N ILE A 221 1.94 -15.24 4.19
CA ILE A 221 1.46 -14.36 3.14
C ILE A 221 2.65 -13.69 2.48
N LYS A 222 2.77 -13.85 1.16
CA LYS A 222 3.66 -13.04 0.34
C LYS A 222 2.85 -11.93 -0.32
N TYR A 223 2.96 -10.73 0.19
CA TYR A 223 2.25 -9.57 -0.31
C TYR A 223 3.16 -8.75 -1.21
N SER A 224 2.76 -8.52 -2.45
CA SER A 224 3.44 -7.62 -3.40
C SER A 224 2.52 -6.48 -3.78
N ALA A 225 3.05 -5.27 -3.90
CA ALA A 225 2.31 -4.11 -4.38
C ALA A 225 3.11 -3.28 -5.38
N VAL A 226 2.42 -2.75 -6.38
CA VAL A 226 2.98 -1.80 -7.34
C VAL A 226 2.06 -0.60 -7.47
N ASP A 227 2.53 0.55 -6.98
CA ASP A 227 1.77 1.80 -6.93
C ASP A 227 2.20 2.74 -8.07
N GLN A 228 1.30 3.03 -9.02
CA GLN A 228 1.56 3.83 -10.22
C GLN A 228 0.43 4.85 -10.49
N LEU A 229 0.13 5.69 -9.50
CA LEU A 229 -0.81 6.79 -9.64
C LEU A 229 -0.15 8.02 -10.31
N GLY A 230 -0.95 8.74 -11.11
CA GLY A 230 -0.46 9.84 -11.95
C GLY A 230 -0.02 11.10 -11.18
N GLU A 231 0.65 12.02 -11.90
CA GLU A 231 1.31 13.22 -11.35
C GLU A 231 0.36 14.16 -10.58
N ASN A 232 -0.90 14.24 -11.01
CA ASN A 232 -1.92 15.09 -10.41
C ASN A 232 -2.69 14.42 -9.25
N ILE A 233 -2.33 13.19 -8.86
CA ILE A 233 -2.89 12.50 -7.69
C ILE A 233 -1.96 12.68 -6.49
N THR A 234 -2.44 13.33 -5.43
CA THR A 234 -1.75 13.31 -4.14
C THR A 234 -2.29 12.16 -3.30
N SER A 235 -1.42 11.23 -2.89
CA SER A 235 -1.83 9.96 -2.33
C SER A 235 -1.46 9.82 -0.86
N TYR A 236 -2.43 9.37 -0.06
CA TYR A 236 -2.21 8.75 1.24
C TYR A 236 -2.36 7.24 1.08
N MET A 237 -1.35 6.49 1.51
CA MET A 237 -1.31 5.03 1.44
C MET A 237 -1.04 4.47 2.83
N ASN A 238 -1.97 3.71 3.37
CA ASN A 238 -1.83 3.07 4.66
C ASN A 238 -1.92 1.54 4.48
N ARG A 239 -0.89 0.81 4.89
CA ARG A 239 -0.87 -0.66 4.82
C ARG A 239 -0.53 -1.22 6.19
N ARG A 240 -1.41 -2.02 6.76
CA ARG A 240 -1.28 -2.56 8.13
C ARG A 240 -1.32 -4.08 8.15
N GLY A 241 -0.32 -4.69 8.76
CA GLY A 241 -0.30 -6.11 9.13
C GLY A 241 -0.65 -6.31 10.60
N HIS A 242 -1.63 -7.16 10.90
CA HIS A 242 -1.88 -7.70 12.24
C HIS A 242 -1.50 -9.19 12.26
N ILE A 243 -0.33 -9.50 12.82
CA ILE A 243 0.34 -10.78 12.62
C ILE A 243 0.36 -11.58 13.93
N LEU A 244 -0.35 -12.70 13.95
CA LEU A 244 -0.53 -13.56 15.12
C LEU A 244 0.55 -14.66 15.20
N ARG A 245 0.38 -15.57 16.17
CA ARG A 245 1.40 -16.52 16.60
C ARG A 245 1.93 -17.35 15.44
N ASP A 246 3.25 -17.41 15.28
CA ASP A 246 3.94 -18.17 14.22
C ASP A 246 3.54 -17.80 12.78
N ALA A 247 2.80 -16.69 12.58
CA ALA A 247 2.39 -16.24 11.26
C ALA A 247 3.45 -15.31 10.64
N SER A 248 3.52 -15.27 9.31
CA SER A 248 4.50 -14.46 8.58
C SER A 248 3.87 -13.65 7.46
N VAL A 249 4.25 -12.37 7.35
CA VAL A 249 3.91 -11.52 6.20
C VAL A 249 5.18 -10.95 5.56
N ASP A 250 5.42 -11.34 4.32
CA ASP A 250 6.50 -10.83 3.49
C ASP A 250 5.96 -9.75 2.56
N TRP A 251 6.23 -8.48 2.87
CA TRP A 251 5.83 -7.33 2.05
C TRP A 251 6.92 -6.99 1.02
N ALA A 252 6.51 -6.77 -0.23
CA ALA A 252 7.33 -6.29 -1.33
C ALA A 252 6.59 -5.16 -2.07
N ILE A 253 6.88 -3.91 -1.72
CA ILE A 253 6.12 -2.74 -2.14
C ILE A 253 6.96 -1.84 -3.05
N GLY A 254 6.48 -1.59 -4.26
CA GLY A 254 7.06 -0.62 -5.20
C GLY A 254 6.24 0.66 -5.26
N VAL A 255 6.73 1.73 -4.63
CA VAL A 255 6.11 3.05 -4.65
C VAL A 255 6.62 3.84 -5.87
N MET A 256 5.89 3.74 -6.98
CA MET A 256 6.26 4.30 -8.29
C MET A 256 5.32 5.42 -8.76
N ASN A 257 4.52 6.00 -7.86
CA ASN A 257 3.63 7.11 -8.19
C ASN A 257 4.40 8.31 -8.76
N ASP A 258 3.75 9.14 -9.56
CA ASP A 258 4.31 10.40 -10.07
C ASP A 258 3.94 11.60 -9.19
N GLY A 259 2.75 11.58 -8.57
CA GLY A 259 2.28 12.64 -7.67
C GLY A 259 2.81 12.53 -6.24
N HIS A 260 2.55 13.52 -5.39
CA HIS A 260 3.03 13.52 -4.00
C HIS A 260 2.49 12.31 -3.21
N VAL A 261 3.33 11.69 -2.37
CA VAL A 261 2.95 10.51 -1.58
C VAL A 261 3.25 10.73 -0.11
N ILE A 262 2.26 10.41 0.73
CA ILE A 262 2.48 10.05 2.13
C ILE A 262 2.08 8.58 2.27
N ALA A 263 3.03 7.76 2.69
CA ALA A 263 2.81 6.37 2.99
C ALA A 263 3.09 6.09 4.46
N ASP A 264 2.24 5.28 5.05
CA ASP A 264 2.34 4.82 6.42
C ASP A 264 2.13 3.30 6.43
N PHE A 265 3.20 2.54 6.58
CA PHE A 265 3.20 1.09 6.47
C PHE A 265 3.58 0.48 7.81
N ASP A 266 2.64 -0.16 8.51
CA ASP A 266 2.93 -0.77 9.80
C ASP A 266 2.68 -2.27 9.81
N SER A 267 3.45 -3.00 10.62
CA SER A 267 3.18 -4.39 10.94
C SER A 267 3.30 -4.61 12.44
N ASP A 268 2.21 -5.06 13.05
CA ASP A 268 2.11 -5.41 14.45
C ASP A 268 2.30 -6.92 14.62
N LEU A 269 3.44 -7.30 15.20
CA LEU A 269 3.79 -8.68 15.54
C LEU A 269 3.17 -9.01 16.90
N ALA A 270 1.88 -9.32 16.86
CA ALA A 270 0.99 -9.45 18.01
C ALA A 270 1.03 -10.84 18.67
N GLY A 271 1.51 -11.87 17.98
CA GLY A 271 1.68 -13.22 18.53
C GLY A 271 3.13 -13.64 18.69
N GLU A 272 3.39 -14.57 19.60
CA GLU A 272 4.71 -15.18 19.78
C GLU A 272 5.19 -15.81 18.46
N GLY A 273 6.47 -15.60 18.10
CA GLY A 273 7.01 -16.15 16.84
C GLY A 273 6.50 -15.46 15.57
N ALA A 274 5.69 -14.39 15.67
CA ALA A 274 5.23 -13.64 14.50
C ALA A 274 6.40 -12.98 13.74
N HIS A 275 6.32 -12.97 12.41
CA HIS A 275 7.39 -12.50 11.52
C HIS A 275 6.86 -11.51 10.47
N ALA A 276 7.53 -10.37 10.31
CA ALA A 276 7.37 -9.49 9.15
C ALA A 276 8.70 -9.20 8.46
N GLU A 277 8.71 -9.32 7.13
CA GLU A 277 9.76 -8.82 6.24
C GLU A 277 9.20 -7.69 5.39
N VAL A 278 9.58 -6.44 5.65
CA VAL A 278 9.06 -5.29 4.92
C VAL A 278 10.08 -4.77 3.93
N LYS A 279 9.90 -5.07 2.64
CA LYS A 279 10.76 -4.60 1.55
C LYS A 279 10.06 -3.52 0.75
N ILE A 280 10.61 -2.31 0.73
CA ILE A 280 10.06 -1.16 0.01
C ILE A 280 11.09 -0.62 -0.97
N VAL A 281 10.67 -0.38 -2.20
CA VAL A 281 11.41 0.39 -3.18
C VAL A 281 10.62 1.62 -3.60
N ALA A 282 11.30 2.75 -3.77
CA ALA A 282 10.67 3.98 -4.22
C ALA A 282 11.54 4.73 -5.23
N ILE A 283 10.90 5.39 -6.20
CA ILE A 283 11.56 6.34 -7.10
C ILE A 283 10.85 7.68 -7.00
N SER A 284 11.60 8.72 -6.62
CA SER A 284 11.12 10.10 -6.63
C SER A 284 11.81 10.90 -7.74
N SER A 285 11.02 11.62 -8.55
CA SER A 285 11.50 12.40 -9.69
C SER A 285 10.81 13.78 -9.77
N GLY A 286 11.14 14.60 -10.77
CA GLY A 286 10.50 15.90 -10.95
C GLY A 286 10.64 16.82 -9.73
N ARG A 287 9.49 17.25 -9.21
CA ARG A 287 9.36 18.03 -7.95
C ARG A 287 8.56 17.27 -6.89
N GLN A 288 8.42 15.96 -7.06
CA GLN A 288 7.65 15.11 -6.17
C GLN A 288 8.26 15.14 -4.77
N ILE A 289 7.40 14.93 -3.77
CA ILE A 289 7.79 14.73 -2.38
C ILE A 289 7.11 13.43 -1.97
N GLN A 290 7.91 12.47 -1.53
CA GLN A 290 7.46 11.20 -0.97
C GLN A 290 7.95 11.10 0.48
N GLY A 291 7.00 10.93 1.40
CA GLY A 291 7.26 10.54 2.78
C GLY A 291 6.77 9.12 2.98
N ILE A 292 7.66 8.22 3.39
CA ILE A 292 7.33 6.81 3.62
C ILE A 292 7.77 6.46 5.03
N ASP A 293 6.79 6.33 5.91
CA ASP A 293 6.96 5.79 7.26
C ASP A 293 6.73 4.30 7.21
N THR A 294 7.63 3.55 7.85
CA THR A 294 7.51 2.11 7.95
C THR A 294 7.78 1.68 9.37
N ARG A 295 6.80 1.11 10.04
CA ARG A 295 6.93 0.62 11.41
C ARG A 295 6.78 -0.89 11.49
N VAL A 296 7.65 -1.52 12.27
CA VAL A 296 7.38 -2.87 12.76
C VAL A 296 7.39 -2.83 14.27
N THR A 297 6.28 -3.27 14.87
CA THR A 297 6.11 -3.30 16.31
C THR A 297 6.15 -4.74 16.82
N ASN A 298 7.22 -5.11 17.50
CA ASN A 298 7.36 -6.37 18.21
C ASN A 298 6.57 -6.29 19.53
N LYS A 299 5.38 -6.93 19.58
CA LYS A 299 4.49 -6.91 20.76
C LYS A 299 4.58 -8.19 21.60
N ALA A 300 5.15 -9.27 21.06
CA ALA A 300 5.20 -10.59 21.67
C ALA A 300 6.62 -11.20 21.62
N PRO A 301 6.91 -12.25 22.43
CA PRO A 301 8.20 -12.91 22.44
C PRO A 301 8.59 -13.53 21.09
N HIS A 302 9.89 -13.65 20.85
CA HIS A 302 10.47 -14.35 19.70
C HIS A 302 9.97 -13.86 18.34
N THR A 303 9.54 -12.60 18.26
CA THR A 303 9.06 -11.97 17.03
C THR A 303 10.23 -11.46 16.19
N ILE A 304 10.10 -11.55 14.87
CA ILE A 304 11.14 -11.11 13.91
C ILE A 304 10.56 -10.00 13.04
N GLY A 305 11.17 -8.82 13.08
CA GLY A 305 10.70 -7.64 12.35
C GLY A 305 11.81 -7.00 11.55
N HIS A 306 11.81 -7.18 10.23
CA HIS A 306 12.84 -6.63 9.36
C HIS A 306 12.27 -5.57 8.42
N ILE A 307 13.00 -4.46 8.27
CA ILE A 307 12.65 -3.37 7.37
C ILE A 307 13.82 -3.15 6.41
N LEU A 308 13.54 -3.22 5.11
CA LEU A 308 14.47 -2.94 4.02
C LEU A 308 13.85 -1.91 3.08
N GLN A 309 14.45 -0.73 2.99
CA GLN A 309 13.95 0.38 2.18
C GLN A 309 15.04 0.88 1.23
N HIS A 310 14.83 0.78 -0.08
CA HIS A 310 15.74 1.31 -1.09
C HIS A 310 15.05 2.37 -1.95
N GLY A 311 15.67 3.55 -2.06
CA GLY A 311 15.08 4.71 -2.73
C GLY A 311 16.00 5.30 -3.77
N VAL A 312 15.44 5.73 -4.91
CA VAL A 312 16.16 6.48 -5.94
C VAL A 312 15.60 7.89 -6.11
N ILE A 313 16.55 8.81 -6.07
CA ILE A 313 16.58 10.26 -6.23
C ILE A 313 16.79 10.86 -7.62
N ARG A 314 15.78 11.26 -8.39
CA ARG A 314 16.01 12.01 -9.65
C ARG A 314 15.67 13.50 -9.53
N GLU A 315 16.30 14.28 -10.41
CA GLU A 315 16.01 15.70 -10.62
C GLU A 315 15.94 16.54 -9.33
N LYS A 316 14.77 17.06 -8.95
CA LYS A 316 14.53 17.84 -7.73
C LYS A 316 13.58 17.11 -6.77
N GLY A 317 13.41 15.81 -6.96
CA GLY A 317 12.58 14.96 -6.12
C GLY A 317 13.05 14.96 -4.67
N THR A 318 12.13 14.67 -3.76
CA THR A 318 12.40 14.50 -2.34
C THR A 318 11.85 13.16 -1.90
N LEU A 319 12.67 12.35 -1.24
CA LEU A 319 12.27 11.09 -0.63
C LEU A 319 12.75 11.06 0.82
N THR A 320 11.81 10.89 1.73
CA THR A 320 12.05 10.69 3.15
C THR A 320 11.62 9.27 3.52
N PHE A 321 12.57 8.47 3.99
CA PHE A 321 12.29 7.20 4.65
C PHE A 321 12.42 7.37 6.16
N ASN A 322 11.38 6.99 6.89
CA ASN A 322 11.46 6.76 8.32
C ASN A 322 11.28 5.26 8.58
N GLY A 323 12.31 4.62 9.13
CA GLY A 323 12.27 3.21 9.51
C GLY A 323 12.13 3.09 11.02
N ILE A 324 11.00 2.60 11.51
CA ILE A 324 10.62 2.61 12.93
C ILE A 324 10.55 1.18 13.45
N GLY A 325 11.45 0.85 14.38
CA GLY A 325 11.56 -0.48 14.98
C GLY A 325 11.16 -0.32 16.42
N HIS A 326 10.03 -0.89 16.80
CA HIS A 326 9.47 -0.69 18.12
C HIS A 326 9.33 -2.01 18.84
N ILE A 327 10.19 -2.25 19.83
CA ILE A 327 10.14 -3.44 20.66
C ILE A 327 9.51 -3.09 21.99
N LEU A 328 8.30 -3.63 22.23
CA LEU A 328 7.57 -3.41 23.48
C LEU A 328 8.13 -4.26 24.62
N LYS A 329 7.97 -3.76 25.84
CA LYS A 329 8.25 -4.53 27.05
C LYS A 329 7.48 -5.86 27.04
N GLY A 330 8.18 -6.97 27.30
CA GLY A 330 7.61 -8.33 27.24
C GLY A 330 7.88 -9.07 25.93
N ALA A 331 8.36 -8.39 24.87
CA ALA A 331 8.75 -9.00 23.61
C ALA A 331 10.16 -9.63 23.69
N LYS A 332 10.36 -10.54 24.66
CA LYS A 332 11.64 -11.20 24.90
C LYS A 332 12.09 -12.02 23.70
N GLY A 333 13.38 -11.95 23.38
CA GLY A 333 13.97 -12.63 22.23
C GLY A 333 13.50 -12.08 20.89
N ALA A 334 12.91 -10.88 20.84
CA ALA A 334 12.58 -10.23 19.58
C ALA A 334 13.85 -9.84 18.81
N ASP A 335 13.78 -9.92 17.49
CA ASP A 335 14.78 -9.44 16.55
C ASP A 335 14.18 -8.32 15.68
N ALA A 336 14.84 -7.17 15.65
CA ALA A 336 14.45 -6.03 14.83
C ALA A 336 15.64 -5.49 14.03
N GLN A 337 15.62 -5.65 12.71
CA GLN A 337 16.69 -5.16 11.81
C GLN A 337 16.14 -4.16 10.81
N GLN A 338 16.89 -3.09 10.58
CA GLN A 338 16.46 -2.03 9.68
C GLN A 338 17.59 -1.62 8.74
N GLU A 339 17.28 -1.50 7.47
CA GLU A 339 18.18 -0.95 6.47
C GLU A 339 17.44 0.02 5.54
N SER A 340 17.87 1.29 5.54
CA SER A 340 17.32 2.31 4.65
C SER A 340 18.43 2.93 3.80
N ARG A 341 18.39 2.71 2.48
CA ARG A 341 19.37 3.24 1.53
C ARG A 341 18.71 4.16 0.50
N VAL A 342 19.27 5.34 0.31
CA VAL A 342 18.80 6.32 -0.67
C VAL A 342 19.95 6.71 -1.60
N LEU A 343 19.73 6.54 -2.90
CA LEU A 343 20.66 6.87 -3.97
C LEU A 343 20.18 8.11 -4.73
N MET A 344 20.98 9.18 -4.72
CA MET A 344 20.70 10.43 -5.43
C MET A 344 21.46 10.50 -6.76
N LEU A 345 20.73 10.69 -7.85
CA LEU A 345 21.27 10.83 -9.21
C LEU A 345 21.42 12.30 -9.65
N SER A 346 20.96 13.24 -8.82
CA SER A 346 20.99 14.67 -9.09
C SER A 346 21.56 15.43 -7.90
N ASP A 347 22.24 16.53 -8.17
CA ASP A 347 22.75 17.44 -7.15
C ASP A 347 21.66 18.28 -6.46
N LYS A 348 20.48 18.36 -7.09
CA LYS A 348 19.29 19.07 -6.59
C LYS A 348 18.30 18.14 -5.88
N ALA A 349 18.54 16.84 -5.87
CA ALA A 349 17.72 15.88 -5.18
C ALA A 349 17.91 15.97 -3.67
N ARG A 350 16.88 15.60 -2.90
CA ARG A 350 16.92 15.57 -1.44
C ARG A 350 16.49 14.22 -0.91
N GLY A 351 17.42 13.48 -0.32
CA GLY A 351 17.16 12.25 0.40
C GLY A 351 17.31 12.41 1.90
N ASP A 352 16.37 11.86 2.65
CA ASP A 352 16.42 11.76 4.11
C ASP A 352 16.14 10.29 4.48
N ALA A 353 17.03 9.65 5.24
CA ALA A 353 16.83 8.29 5.76
C ALA A 353 17.01 8.31 7.28
N ASN A 354 15.92 8.08 8.00
CA ASN A 354 15.83 8.32 9.45
C ASN A 354 15.46 7.02 10.16
N PRO A 355 16.44 6.27 10.69
CA PRO A 355 16.17 5.11 11.50
C PRO A 355 15.76 5.54 12.92
N ILE A 356 14.68 4.96 13.43
CA ILE A 356 14.12 5.21 14.75
C ILE A 356 13.96 3.86 15.46
N LEU A 357 14.75 3.65 16.51
CA LEU A 357 14.67 2.46 17.35
C LEU A 357 14.07 2.84 18.70
N LEU A 358 12.94 2.22 19.04
CA LEU A 358 12.23 2.35 20.30
C LEU A 358 12.28 0.99 20.99
N ILE A 359 13.02 0.86 22.09
CA ILE A 359 13.27 -0.43 22.73
C ILE A 359 12.94 -0.34 24.21
N ASP A 360 11.87 -1.03 24.61
CA ASP A 360 11.37 -1.11 25.98
C ASP A 360 11.69 -2.46 26.67
N GLU A 361 12.42 -3.36 25.98
CA GLU A 361 12.82 -4.69 26.45
C GLU A 361 14.35 -4.89 26.39
N ASN A 362 14.91 -5.63 27.34
CA ASN A 362 16.36 -5.80 27.49
C ASN A 362 16.91 -7.00 26.71
N GLU A 363 16.13 -8.09 26.64
CA GLU A 363 16.55 -9.37 26.06
C GLU A 363 16.20 -9.42 24.56
N VAL A 364 16.83 -8.59 23.74
CA VAL A 364 16.46 -8.42 22.32
C VAL A 364 17.69 -8.27 21.42
N THR A 365 17.52 -8.51 20.13
CA THR A 365 18.47 -8.12 19.09
C THR A 365 17.86 -6.97 18.31
N ALA A 366 18.60 -5.86 18.18
CA ALA A 366 18.15 -4.74 17.37
C ALA A 366 19.33 -4.09 16.64
N GLY A 367 19.14 -3.75 15.37
CA GLY A 367 20.15 -3.12 14.54
C GLY A 367 19.55 -2.18 13.51
N HIS A 368 20.31 -1.16 13.13
CA HIS A 368 19.96 -0.31 12.00
C HIS A 368 21.16 -0.01 11.10
N ALA A 369 20.88 0.27 9.84
CA ALA A 369 21.80 0.81 8.88
C ALA A 369 21.06 1.85 8.03
N ALA A 370 21.66 3.03 7.86
CA ALA A 370 21.11 4.05 7.00
C ALA A 370 22.22 4.68 6.16
N SER A 371 21.97 4.83 4.85
CA SER A 371 22.90 5.49 3.94
C SER A 371 22.16 6.37 2.96
N VAL A 372 22.59 7.62 2.85
CA VAL A 372 22.13 8.55 1.81
C VAL A 372 23.36 9.01 1.05
N GLY A 373 23.41 8.71 -0.25
CA GLY A 373 24.59 8.96 -1.05
C GLY A 373 24.23 9.36 -2.47
N ARG A 374 25.16 10.03 -3.13
CA ARG A 374 25.09 10.18 -4.59
C ARG A 374 25.62 8.91 -5.25
N VAL A 375 25.16 8.64 -6.47
CA VAL A 375 25.83 7.63 -7.30
C VAL A 375 27.29 7.98 -7.47
N ASP A 376 28.16 6.97 -7.38
CA ASP A 376 29.60 7.16 -7.51
C ASP A 376 29.93 7.56 -8.96
N PRO A 377 30.55 8.75 -9.18
CA PRO A 377 30.97 9.16 -10.51
C PRO A 377 31.95 8.19 -11.19
N GLU A 378 32.76 7.45 -10.43
CA GLU A 378 33.68 6.44 -10.98
C GLU A 378 32.93 5.20 -11.48
N GLU A 379 31.90 4.74 -10.77
CA GLU A 379 31.03 3.65 -11.23
C GLU A 379 30.29 4.05 -12.53
N MET A 380 29.78 5.28 -12.56
CA MET A 380 29.15 5.82 -13.76
C MET A 380 30.12 5.95 -14.93
N TYR A 381 31.32 6.48 -14.68
CA TYR A 381 32.38 6.57 -15.68
C TYR A 381 32.79 5.19 -16.19
N TYR A 382 32.91 4.20 -15.29
CA TYR A 382 33.22 2.82 -15.65
C TYR A 382 32.17 2.25 -16.61
N LEU A 383 30.88 2.34 -16.26
CA LEU A 383 29.79 1.87 -17.12
C LEU A 383 29.80 2.55 -18.49
N MET A 384 29.97 3.88 -18.51
CA MET A 384 30.04 4.65 -19.76
C MET A 384 31.28 4.30 -20.60
N SER A 385 32.41 4.00 -19.97
CA SER A 385 33.64 3.57 -20.66
C SER A 385 33.47 2.22 -21.36
N ARG A 386 32.46 1.42 -20.98
CA ARG A 386 32.08 0.18 -21.66
C ARG A 386 31.14 0.39 -22.85
N GLY A 387 30.91 1.65 -23.26
CA GLY A 387 30.11 2.00 -24.43
C GLY A 387 28.64 2.27 -24.12
N LEU A 388 28.24 2.29 -22.84
CA LEU A 388 26.88 2.64 -22.44
C LEU A 388 26.68 4.15 -22.46
N HIS A 389 25.53 4.60 -22.95
CA HIS A 389 25.13 5.99 -22.74
C HIS A 389 24.81 6.23 -21.26
N LYS A 390 24.92 7.49 -20.80
CA LYS A 390 24.69 7.85 -19.39
C LYS A 390 23.34 7.33 -18.87
N GLU A 391 22.28 7.47 -19.66
CA GLU A 391 20.94 7.00 -19.32
C GLU A 391 20.87 5.48 -19.11
N GLU A 392 21.59 4.71 -19.95
CA GLU A 392 21.67 3.26 -19.83
C GLU A 392 22.50 2.83 -18.62
N ALA A 393 23.56 3.57 -18.30
CA ALA A 393 24.34 3.35 -17.08
C ALA A 393 23.50 3.63 -15.83
N GLU A 394 22.77 4.76 -15.78
CA GLU A 394 21.86 5.07 -14.68
C GLU A 394 20.79 3.98 -14.51
N ARG A 395 20.24 3.47 -15.63
CA ARG A 395 19.28 2.37 -15.64
C ARG A 395 19.81 1.12 -14.93
N LEU A 396 21.03 0.70 -15.24
CA LEU A 396 21.64 -0.48 -14.63
C LEU A 396 21.86 -0.30 -13.13
N VAL A 397 22.32 0.89 -12.72
CA VAL A 397 22.52 1.22 -11.30
C VAL A 397 21.19 1.18 -10.55
N ILE A 398 20.15 1.85 -11.05
CA ILE A 398 18.82 1.86 -10.44
C ILE A 398 18.26 0.45 -10.34
N ARG A 399 18.31 -0.33 -11.42
CA ARG A 399 17.80 -1.70 -11.44
C ARG A 399 18.51 -2.60 -10.42
N GLY A 400 19.83 -2.47 -10.30
CA GLY A 400 20.60 -3.18 -9.27
C GLY A 400 20.21 -2.76 -7.87
N PHE A 401 20.02 -1.46 -7.64
CA PHE A 401 19.68 -0.89 -6.34
C PHE A 401 18.27 -1.28 -5.86
N LEU A 402 17.30 -1.34 -6.77
CA LEU A 402 15.90 -1.69 -6.48
C LEU A 402 15.60 -3.20 -6.65
N GLY A 403 16.63 -4.02 -6.83
CA GLY A 403 16.50 -5.45 -7.16
C GLY A 403 15.72 -6.27 -6.12
N SER A 404 15.78 -5.91 -4.84
CA SER A 404 15.16 -6.67 -3.73
C SER A 404 13.65 -6.84 -3.89
N VAL A 405 12.94 -5.79 -4.32
CA VAL A 405 11.49 -5.85 -4.59
C VAL A 405 11.22 -6.44 -5.97
N LEU A 406 12.03 -6.09 -6.99
CA LEU A 406 11.88 -6.63 -8.34
C LEU A 406 11.87 -8.17 -8.35
N THR A 407 12.71 -8.80 -7.54
CA THR A 407 12.78 -10.27 -7.44
C THR A 407 11.66 -10.90 -6.61
N ALA A 408 11.01 -10.12 -5.74
CA ALA A 408 9.99 -10.61 -4.81
C ALA A 408 8.58 -10.66 -5.44
N ILE A 409 8.30 -9.84 -6.45
CA ILE A 409 7.03 -9.87 -7.19
C ILE A 409 6.85 -11.25 -7.84
N PRO A 410 5.76 -11.99 -7.58
CA PRO A 410 5.60 -13.37 -8.05
C PRO A 410 5.34 -13.47 -9.55
N VAL A 411 4.62 -12.50 -10.12
CA VAL A 411 4.18 -12.51 -11.52
C VAL A 411 5.26 -11.97 -12.45
N GLU A 412 5.76 -12.80 -13.38
CA GLU A 412 6.83 -12.41 -14.31
C GLU A 412 6.48 -11.23 -15.20
N GLN A 413 5.24 -11.18 -15.70
CA GLN A 413 4.76 -10.07 -16.51
C GLN A 413 4.83 -8.76 -15.73
N VAL A 414 4.39 -8.76 -14.48
CA VAL A 414 4.40 -7.56 -13.63
C VAL A 414 5.82 -7.13 -13.26
N ARG A 415 6.76 -8.08 -13.12
CA ARG A 415 8.19 -7.75 -13.02
C ARG A 415 8.69 -7.01 -14.26
N LYS A 416 8.29 -7.44 -15.46
CA LYS A 416 8.67 -6.78 -16.72
C LYS A 416 8.04 -5.38 -16.81
N GLU A 417 6.75 -5.26 -16.51
CA GLU A 417 6.05 -3.96 -16.46
C GLU A 417 6.70 -3.01 -15.45
N LEU A 418 7.12 -3.49 -14.28
CA LEU A 418 7.82 -2.67 -13.30
C LEU A 418 9.21 -2.21 -13.81
N VAL A 419 9.92 -3.07 -14.55
CA VAL A 419 11.16 -2.65 -15.22
C VAL A 419 10.87 -1.57 -16.26
N GLU A 420 9.83 -1.70 -17.07
CA GLU A 420 9.41 -0.69 -18.05
C GLU A 420 9.03 0.64 -17.38
N VAL A 421 8.41 0.60 -16.20
CA VAL A 421 8.06 1.80 -15.41
C VAL A 421 9.30 2.50 -14.87
N ILE A 422 10.27 1.71 -14.36
CA ILE A 422 11.58 2.24 -13.96
C ILE A 422 12.27 2.88 -15.18
N GLU A 423 12.17 2.26 -16.36
CA GLU A 423 12.72 2.80 -17.62
C GLU A 423 12.02 4.08 -18.08
N GLY A 424 10.69 4.14 -18.01
CA GLY A 424 9.92 5.33 -18.35
C GLY A 424 10.29 6.53 -17.47
N LYS A 425 10.48 6.29 -16.17
CA LYS A 425 10.95 7.31 -15.22
C LYS A 425 12.38 7.79 -15.45
N LEU A 426 13.14 7.17 -16.38
CA LEU A 426 14.49 7.60 -16.76
C LEU A 426 14.52 8.49 -18.00
N ASN A 427 13.57 8.31 -18.91
CA ASN A 427 13.51 9.00 -20.20
C ASN A 427 12.76 10.35 -20.13
N GLY A 428 12.09 10.62 -19.00
CA GLY A 428 11.41 11.87 -18.68
C GLY A 428 12.30 12.90 -17.99
#